data_AF-A0A832NN47-F1
#
_entry.id   AF-A0A832NN47-F1
#
_cell.length_a   1.000
_cell.length_b   1.000
_cell.length_c   1.000
_cell.angle_alpha   90.00
_cell.angle_beta   90.00
_cell.angle_gamma   90.00
#
_symmetry.space_group_name_H-M   'P 1'
#
loop_
_entity.id
_entity.type
_entity.pdbx_description
1 polymer ?
#
loop_
_entity_poly.entity_id
_entity_poly.type
_entity_poly.pdbx_seq_one_letter_code
_entity_poly.pdbx_strand_id
1 'polypeptide(L)'
;MPELAQQRCFNHGFREAVARCPGCRRYFCRECVTEHAGRVMCAVCLRQAERPSSLARRGLAGLGWVVQGLLGVMLAWFFFYLVGDALLSLPSAWHEGSVWRVRWFEGP
;
A
#
# COMPACT_ATOMS: atom_id res chain seq x y z
N MET A 1 37.79 -9.47 -1.99
CA MET A 1 36.87 -8.44 -2.50
C MET A 1 37.73 -7.33 -3.09
N PRO A 2 37.60 -6.97 -4.39
CA PRO A 2 38.45 -5.94 -4.96
C PRO A 2 38.16 -4.59 -4.30
N GLU A 3 39.21 -3.92 -3.83
CA GLU A 3 39.13 -2.67 -3.11
C GLU A 3 38.71 -1.53 -4.05
N LEU A 4 37.79 -0.66 -3.62
CA LEU A 4 37.35 0.51 -4.40
C LEU A 4 38.52 1.41 -4.79
N ALA A 5 39.53 1.53 -3.90
CA ALA A 5 40.73 2.35 -4.11
C ALA A 5 41.59 1.91 -5.31
N GLN A 6 41.53 0.63 -5.73
CA GLN A 6 42.27 0.14 -6.89
C GLN A 6 41.53 0.39 -8.22
N GLN A 7 40.24 0.72 -8.17
CA GLN A 7 39.42 0.98 -9.35
C GLN A 7 39.57 2.44 -9.79
N ARG A 8 39.53 2.67 -11.11
CA ARG A 8 39.56 4.02 -11.69
C ARG A 8 38.15 4.52 -11.96
N CYS A 9 37.96 5.83 -11.90
CA CYS A 9 36.70 6.45 -12.27
C CYS A 9 36.39 6.19 -13.74
N PHE A 10 35.15 5.78 -14.03
CA PHE A 10 34.70 5.54 -15.41
C PHE A 10 34.80 6.79 -16.30
N ASN A 11 34.68 7.99 -15.73
CA ASN A 11 34.80 9.25 -16.47
C ASN A 11 36.25 9.76 -16.54
N HIS A 12 37.11 9.35 -15.60
CA HIS A 12 38.46 9.91 -15.44
C HIS A 12 39.46 8.78 -15.26
N GLY A 13 40.24 8.51 -16.30
CA GLY A 13 41.22 7.42 -16.31
C GLY A 13 42.31 7.55 -15.24
N PHE A 14 42.62 8.74 -14.74
CA PHE A 14 43.69 8.96 -13.74
C PHE A 14 43.20 9.08 -12.30
N ARG A 15 41.88 9.11 -12.06
CA ARG A 15 41.32 9.32 -10.72
C ARG A 15 40.87 8.00 -10.11
N GLU A 16 41.17 7.83 -8.84
CA GLU A 16 40.67 6.72 -8.03
C GLU A 16 39.14 6.78 -7.87
N ALA A 17 38.52 5.60 -7.82
CA ALA A 17 37.11 5.48 -7.52
C ALA A 17 36.90 5.41 -6.01
N VAL A 18 35.85 6.09 -5.54
CA VAL A 18 35.46 6.11 -4.13
C VAL A 18 34.12 5.42 -3.90
N ALA A 19 33.30 5.28 -4.95
CA ALA A 19 31.97 4.68 -4.85
C ALA A 19 31.58 3.95 -6.13
N ARG A 20 30.67 2.97 -5.97
CA ARG A 20 30.00 2.28 -7.07
C ARG A 20 28.55 2.75 -7.17
N CYS A 21 28.15 3.29 -8.31
CA CYS A 21 26.78 3.75 -8.51
C CYS A 21 25.80 2.56 -8.47
N PRO A 22 24.72 2.59 -7.66
CA PRO A 22 23.76 1.49 -7.56
C PRO A 22 22.91 1.32 -8.83
N GLY A 23 22.75 2.37 -9.63
CA GLY A 23 22.00 2.32 -10.89
C GLY A 23 22.76 1.61 -12.01
N CYS A 24 23.92 2.14 -12.42
CA CYS A 24 24.69 1.60 -13.54
C CYS A 24 25.81 0.64 -13.14
N ARG A 25 26.04 0.44 -11.83
CA ARG A 25 27.06 -0.47 -11.26
C ARG A 25 28.52 -0.19 -11.68
N ARG A 26 28.79 1.01 -12.21
CA ARG A 26 30.14 1.51 -12.56
C ARG A 26 30.78 2.27 -11.38
N TYR A 27 32.10 2.37 -11.40
CA TYR A 27 32.92 3.03 -10.39
C TYR A 27 33.19 4.50 -10.75
N PHE A 28 33.14 5.39 -9.74
CA PHE A 28 33.26 6.83 -9.94
C PHE A 28 34.06 7.51 -8.81
N CYS A 29 34.71 8.63 -9.14
CA CYS A 29 35.39 9.50 -8.16
C CYS A 29 34.41 10.42 -7.43
N ARG A 30 34.88 11.06 -6.34
CA ARG A 30 34.10 11.98 -5.49
C ARG A 30 33.44 13.16 -6.21
N GLU A 31 33.96 13.55 -7.37
CA GLU A 31 33.42 14.65 -8.18
C GLU A 31 32.35 14.18 -9.18
N CYS A 32 32.31 12.88 -9.48
CA CYS A 32 31.38 12.31 -10.46
C CYS A 32 30.13 11.69 -9.81
N VAL A 33 30.12 11.60 -8.49
CA VAL A 33 28.98 11.10 -7.71
C VAL A 33 28.40 12.19 -6.82
N THR A 34 27.10 12.11 -6.59
CA THR A 34 26.37 12.98 -5.69
C THR A 34 25.46 12.14 -4.81
N GLU A 35 25.22 12.59 -3.58
CA GLU A 35 24.25 11.97 -2.70
C GLU A 35 22.84 12.42 -3.08
N HIS A 36 21.95 11.45 -3.28
CA HIS A 36 20.54 11.71 -3.54
C HIS A 36 19.68 10.65 -2.85
N ALA A 37 18.76 11.09 -2.00
CA ALA A 37 17.86 10.23 -1.23
C ALA A 37 18.60 9.11 -0.45
N GLY A 38 19.72 9.44 0.20
CA GLY A 38 20.55 8.51 0.97
C GLY A 38 21.33 7.49 0.11
N ARG A 39 21.46 7.72 -1.20
CA ARG A 39 22.22 6.88 -2.13
C ARG A 39 23.25 7.72 -2.88
N VAL A 40 24.46 7.18 -3.04
CA VAL A 40 25.52 7.80 -3.85
C VAL A 40 25.31 7.41 -5.32
N MET A 41 24.96 8.38 -6.17
CA MET A 41 24.59 8.16 -7.57
C MET A 41 25.45 8.98 -8.55
N CYS A 42 25.65 8.49 -9.78
CA CYS A 42 26.29 9.29 -10.83
C CYS A 42 25.30 10.24 -11.52
N ALA A 43 25.80 11.32 -12.11
CA ALA A 43 24.97 12.35 -12.74
C ALA A 43 24.03 11.85 -13.86
N VAL A 44 24.35 10.74 -14.53
CA VAL A 44 23.49 10.13 -15.55
C VAL A 44 22.30 9.41 -14.91
N CYS A 45 22.56 8.60 -13.88
CA CYS A 45 21.51 7.89 -13.16
C CYS A 45 20.64 8.84 -12.34
N LEU A 46 21.22 9.92 -11.81
CA LEU A 46 20.47 10.97 -11.10
C LEU A 46 19.43 11.62 -12.03
N ARG A 47 19.84 12.04 -13.23
CA ARG A 47 18.93 12.60 -14.25
C ARG A 47 17.82 11.65 -14.68
N GLN A 48 18.04 10.33 -14.59
CA GLN A 48 16.98 9.35 -14.84
C GLN A 48 16.05 9.18 -13.64
N ALA A 49 16.58 9.24 -12.41
CA ALA A 49 15.77 9.16 -11.20
C ALA A 49 14.84 10.37 -11.02
N GLU A 50 15.26 11.55 -11.48
CA GLU A 50 14.44 12.76 -11.48
C GLU A 50 13.31 12.73 -12.51
N ARG A 51 13.33 11.81 -13.48
CA ARG A 51 12.22 11.66 -14.42
C ARG A 51 11.06 11.00 -13.69
N PRO A 52 9.91 11.68 -13.54
CA PRO A 52 8.77 11.08 -12.86
C PRO A 52 8.26 9.90 -13.68
N SER A 53 8.52 8.68 -13.21
CA SER A 53 7.92 7.45 -13.75
C SER A 53 6.45 7.30 -13.30
N SER A 54 5.67 8.39 -13.33
CA SER A 54 4.43 8.49 -12.55
C SER A 54 3.14 8.45 -13.36
N LEU A 55 3.17 8.19 -14.67
CA LEU A 55 1.94 8.11 -15.46
C LEU A 55 1.26 6.73 -15.36
N ALA A 56 2.01 5.63 -15.34
CA ALA A 56 1.43 4.29 -15.35
C ALA A 56 0.80 3.86 -14.00
N ARG A 57 1.31 4.34 -12.85
CA ARG A 57 0.82 3.92 -11.52
C ARG A 57 -0.46 4.63 -11.06
N ARG A 58 -0.81 5.77 -11.66
CA ARG A 58 -1.99 6.56 -11.25
C ARG A 58 -3.31 5.92 -11.70
N GLY A 59 -3.34 5.25 -12.86
CA GLY A 59 -4.55 4.59 -13.38
C GLY A 59 -4.97 3.36 -12.58
N LEU A 60 -4.02 2.50 -12.21
CA LEU A 60 -4.28 1.31 -11.39
C LEU A 60 -4.69 1.65 -9.95
N ALA A 61 -4.15 2.73 -9.39
CA ALA A 61 -4.53 3.20 -8.07
C ALA A 61 -6.01 3.65 -8.04
N GLY A 62 -6.49 4.35 -9.09
CA GLY A 62 -7.88 4.78 -9.18
C GLY A 62 -8.89 3.62 -9.25
N LEU A 63 -8.56 2.55 -9.97
CA LEU A 63 -9.41 1.37 -10.06
C LEU A 63 -9.57 0.66 -8.70
N GLY A 64 -8.52 0.62 -7.89
CA GLY A 64 -8.55 0.05 -6.54
C GLY A 64 -9.56 0.75 -5.62
N TRP A 65 -9.63 2.08 -5.67
CA TRP A 65 -10.59 2.86 -4.87
C TRP A 65 -12.04 2.60 -5.26
N VAL A 66 -12.32 2.45 -6.56
CA VAL A 66 -13.68 2.14 -7.05
C VAL A 66 -14.11 0.75 -6.58
N VAL A 67 -13.25 -0.25 -6.75
CA VAL A 67 -13.54 -1.64 -6.31
C VAL A 67 -13.76 -1.70 -4.80
N GLN A 68 -12.93 -1.01 -4.01
CA GLN A 68 -13.09 -0.94 -2.56
C GLN A 68 -14.40 -0.28 -2.15
N GLY A 69 -14.79 0.80 -2.82
CA GLY A 69 -16.08 1.48 -2.58
C GLY A 69 -17.28 0.56 -2.87
N LEU A 70 -17.27 -0.11 -4.02
CA LEU A 70 -18.32 -1.06 -4.41
C LEU A 70 -18.43 -2.23 -3.42
N LEU A 71 -17.29 -2.78 -2.99
CA LEU A 71 -17.26 -3.85 -2.00
C LEU A 71 -17.86 -3.38 -0.66
N GLY A 72 -17.53 -2.17 -0.21
CA GLY A 72 -18.08 -1.58 1.01
C GLY A 72 -19.59 -1.41 0.95
N VAL A 73 -20.13 -0.90 -0.17
CA VAL A 73 -21.59 -0.79 -0.38
C VAL A 73 -22.26 -2.15 -0.36
N MET A 74 -21.68 -3.15 -1.03
CA MET A 74 -22.20 -4.52 -1.06
C MET A 74 -22.23 -5.14 0.35
N LEU A 75 -21.17 -4.98 1.14
CA LEU A 75 -21.09 -5.45 2.52
C LEU A 75 -22.13 -4.76 3.42
N ALA A 76 -22.27 -3.43 3.30
CA ALA A 76 -23.26 -2.68 4.07
C ALA A 76 -24.68 -3.15 3.74
N TRP A 77 -25.01 -3.29 2.45
CA TRP A 77 -26.30 -3.83 2.01
C TRP A 77 -26.56 -5.23 2.57
N PHE A 78 -25.58 -6.13 2.46
CA PHE A 78 -25.70 -7.51 2.92
C PHE A 78 -25.90 -7.59 4.43
N PHE A 79 -25.20 -6.75 5.21
CA PHE A 79 -25.40 -6.65 6.65
C PHE A 79 -26.85 -6.29 7.00
N PHE A 80 -27.41 -5.23 6.39
CA PHE A 80 -28.80 -4.84 6.65
C PHE A 80 -29.81 -5.90 6.19
N TYR A 81 -29.53 -6.58 5.07
CA TYR A 81 -30.34 -7.70 4.61
C TYR A 81 -30.39 -8.83 5.64
N LEU A 82 -29.24 -9.27 6.16
CA LEU A 82 -29.19 -10.32 7.19
C LEU A 82 -29.90 -9.92 8.47
N VAL A 83 -29.76 -8.66 8.91
CA VAL A 83 -30.47 -8.16 10.10
C VAL A 83 -31.98 -8.19 9.87
N GLY A 84 -32.45 -7.78 8.69
CA GLY A 84 -33.86 -7.84 8.33
C GLY A 84 -34.39 -9.28 8.30
N ASP A 85 -33.65 -10.20 7.70
CA ASP A 85 -33.97 -11.62 7.65
C ASP A 85 -34.01 -12.28 9.05
N ALA A 86 -33.03 -11.93 9.91
CA ALA A 86 -33.01 -12.34 11.31
C ALA A 86 -34.23 -11.81 12.08
N LEU A 87 -34.68 -10.59 11.78
CA LEU A 87 -35.88 -10.01 12.39
C LEU A 87 -37.16 -10.72 11.91
N LEU A 88 -37.25 -11.06 10.62
CA LEU A 88 -38.39 -11.74 10.04
C LEU A 88 -38.49 -13.21 10.44
N SER A 89 -37.37 -13.85 10.77
CA SER A 89 -37.33 -15.23 11.28
C SER A 89 -37.65 -15.34 12.78
N LEU A 90 -37.93 -14.21 13.47
CA LEU A 90 -38.39 -14.25 14.85
C LEU A 90 -39.77 -14.93 14.94
N PRO A 91 -39.97 -15.86 15.90
CA PRO A 91 -41.25 -16.58 16.07
C PRO A 91 -42.43 -15.65 16.32
N SER A 92 -43.62 -15.98 15.79
CA SER A 92 -44.88 -15.24 16.01
C SER A 92 -45.26 -15.07 17.49
N ALA A 93 -44.75 -15.90 18.39
CA ALA A 93 -44.89 -15.74 19.83
C ALA A 93 -44.42 -14.35 20.33
N TRP A 94 -43.41 -13.76 19.68
CA TRP A 94 -42.96 -12.38 19.91
C TRP A 94 -43.93 -11.34 19.33
N HIS A 95 -44.55 -11.63 18.18
CA HIS A 95 -45.55 -10.75 17.55
C HIS A 95 -46.89 -10.73 18.30
N GLU A 96 -47.23 -11.81 19.00
CA GLU A 96 -48.50 -11.97 19.72
C GLU A 96 -48.42 -11.55 21.21
N GLY A 97 -47.31 -10.97 21.65
CA GLY A 97 -47.12 -10.46 23.02
C GLY A 97 -47.18 -11.54 24.12
N SER A 98 -47.13 -12.82 23.74
CA SER A 98 -47.27 -13.96 24.66
C SER A 98 -46.09 -14.13 25.61
N VAL A 99 -44.91 -13.62 25.24
CA VAL A 99 -43.66 -13.74 26.02
C VAL A 99 -43.73 -12.96 27.35
N TRP A 100 -44.54 -11.90 27.43
CA TRP A 100 -44.69 -11.09 28.65
C TRP A 100 -45.78 -11.60 29.61
N ARG A 101 -46.50 -12.69 29.26
CA ARG A 101 -47.42 -13.37 30.19
C ARG A 101 -46.65 -14.26 31.17
N VAL A 102 -45.79 -13.63 31.97
CA VAL A 102 -45.25 -14.26 33.18
C VAL A 102 -46.38 -14.33 34.23
N ARG A 103 -46.67 -15.53 34.74
CA ARG A 103 -47.75 -15.87 35.70
C ARG A 103 -47.57 -15.23 37.10
N TRP A 104 -47.43 -13.91 37.19
CA TRP A 104 -47.31 -13.20 38.49
C TRP A 104 -48.65 -13.10 39.27
N PHE A 105 -49.77 -13.53 38.68
CA PHE A 105 -51.12 -13.31 39.22
C PHE A 105 -51.94 -14.60 39.44
N GLU A 106 -51.30 -15.73 39.71
CA GLU A 106 -52.01 -16.86 40.33
C GLU A 106 -51.75 -16.82 41.84
N GLY A 107 -52.50 -15.96 42.52
CA GLY A 107 -52.80 -16.16 43.94
C GLY A 107 -53.79 -17.34 44.08
N PRO A 108 -53.78 -18.01 45.24
CA PRO A 108 -54.59 -19.21 45.49
C PRO A 108 -56.10 -18.98 45.31
#